data_AF-A0A956M1V6-F1
#
_entry.id   AF-A0A956M1V6-F1
#
_cell.length_a   1.000
_cell.length_b   1.000
_cell.length_c   1.000
_cell.angle_alpha   90.00
_cell.angle_beta   90.00
_cell.angle_gamma   90.00
#
_symmetry.space_group_name_H-M   'P 1'
#
loop_
_entity.id
_entity.type
_entity.pdbx_description
1 polymer ?
#
loop_
_entity_poly.entity_id
_entity_poly.type
_entity_poly.pdbx_seq_one_letter_code
_entity_poly.pdbx_strand_id
1 'polypeptide(L)'
;REPEARENLLRSLFEGLEPGVWQSLTAASAEEVAASLAGGIRVGPGDRGLDAQDLFEIPPLPNWCFQRDPQMILGEGVIFSSMATPARWREVVLARTIFQFHPEYEQVPVYLDPIHPRPDRPLPLGLRRPSFEGGDFLVLSRDVVALGFSERTNRTGIRQLARTLAGIPGGPRWLMVIGIPHRRAYMHLDTVMTPIDHNACLVFPPVILDQGPQRATMHEIDLQSKDLRPSPKSGVLRALKARGIDLEPVLCGGTDPLQQQREQWTDGANAFALAPGVITIYDRNLRTADALSKKGFRVIRAEDVLAGKAEVDLDNPERTCILVPSHEISRARGGPHCLTQPLTRDDP
;
A
#
# COMPACT_ATOMS: atom_id res chain seq x y z
N ARG A 1 -21.65 20.75 6.32
CA ARG A 1 -20.81 19.60 5.90
C ARG A 1 -19.49 20.06 5.27
N GLU A 2 -19.44 21.02 4.33
CA GLU A 2 -18.14 21.54 3.83
C GLU A 2 -17.38 22.46 4.81
N PRO A 3 -18.01 23.47 5.47
CA PRO A 3 -17.26 24.34 6.40
C PRO A 3 -16.68 23.58 7.60
N GLU A 4 -17.43 22.58 8.08
CA GLU A 4 -17.04 21.69 9.16
C GLU A 4 -15.86 20.78 8.77
N ALA A 5 -15.87 20.22 7.56
CA ALA A 5 -14.77 19.40 7.05
C ALA A 5 -13.48 20.21 6.93
N ARG A 6 -13.56 21.42 6.36
CA ARG A 6 -12.43 22.34 6.22
C ARG A 6 -11.86 22.71 7.58
N GLU A 7 -12.71 23.14 8.50
CA GLU A 7 -12.27 23.52 9.83
C GLU A 7 -11.64 22.32 10.58
N ASN A 8 -12.27 21.14 10.52
CA ASN A 8 -11.74 19.93 11.15
C ASN A 8 -10.37 19.53 10.59
N LEU A 9 -10.21 19.57 9.26
CA LEU A 9 -8.97 19.25 8.57
C LEU A 9 -7.85 20.22 8.96
N LEU A 10 -8.11 21.53 8.87
CA LEU A 10 -7.11 22.55 9.18
C LEU A 10 -6.69 22.49 10.66
N ARG A 11 -7.66 22.32 11.58
CA ARG A 11 -7.35 22.13 13.01
C ARG A 11 -6.54 20.85 13.27
N SER A 12 -6.86 19.75 12.58
CA SER A 12 -6.14 18.48 12.74
C SER A 12 -4.71 18.51 12.21
N LEU A 13 -4.45 19.34 11.19
CA LEU A 13 -3.15 19.41 10.57
C LEU A 13 -2.21 20.42 11.25
N PHE A 14 -2.76 21.46 11.88
CA PHE A 14 -2.00 22.67 12.17
C PHE A 14 -2.42 23.37 13.46
N GLU A 15 -2.07 22.77 14.60
CA GLU A 15 -1.86 23.56 15.82
C GLU A 15 -0.53 24.32 15.66
N GLY A 16 -0.59 25.63 15.38
CA GLY A 16 0.60 26.50 15.33
C GLY A 16 1.03 26.99 13.95
N LEU A 17 0.20 26.90 12.90
CA LEU A 17 0.45 27.65 11.67
C LEU A 17 0.49 29.15 11.93
N GLU A 18 1.34 29.85 11.19
CA GLU A 18 1.34 31.31 11.17
C GLU A 18 -0.06 31.84 10.84
N PRO A 19 -0.59 32.84 11.59
CA PRO A 19 -1.97 33.31 11.42
C PRO A 19 -2.32 33.71 9.98
N GLY A 20 -1.34 34.21 9.21
CA GLY A 20 -1.53 34.57 7.80
C GLY A 20 -1.83 33.38 6.90
N VAL A 21 -1.17 32.24 7.13
CA VAL A 21 -1.39 31.00 6.35
C VAL A 21 -2.78 30.44 6.64
N TRP A 22 -3.17 30.43 7.92
CA TRP A 22 -4.50 30.00 8.34
C TRP A 22 -5.62 30.83 7.69
N GLN A 23 -5.49 32.15 7.70
CA GLN A 23 -6.46 33.07 7.09
C GLN A 23 -6.54 32.85 5.58
N SER A 24 -5.39 32.71 4.91
CA SER A 24 -5.33 32.45 3.46
C SER A 24 -6.04 31.15 3.09
N LEU A 25 -5.79 30.06 3.81
CA LEU A 25 -6.43 28.76 3.54
C LEU A 25 -7.93 28.76 3.85
N THR A 26 -8.35 29.50 4.87
CA THR A 26 -9.78 29.60 5.21
C THR A 26 -10.55 30.37 4.13
N ALA A 27 -9.95 31.41 3.55
CA ALA A 27 -10.55 32.23 2.50
C ALA A 27 -10.47 31.63 1.08
N ALA A 28 -9.55 30.68 0.86
CA ALA A 28 -9.34 30.04 -0.44
C ALA A 28 -10.49 29.12 -0.87
N SER A 29 -10.54 28.79 -2.15
CA SER A 29 -11.44 27.75 -2.69
C SER A 29 -11.02 26.35 -2.21
N ALA A 30 -11.93 25.37 -2.28
CA ALA A 30 -11.62 24.01 -1.85
C ALA A 30 -10.49 23.38 -2.69
N GLU A 31 -10.43 23.69 -3.98
CA GLU A 31 -9.38 23.23 -4.91
C GLU A 31 -8.01 23.80 -4.52
N GLU A 32 -7.93 25.10 -4.24
CA GLU A 32 -6.68 25.75 -3.80
C GLU A 32 -6.21 25.21 -2.45
N VAL A 33 -7.13 24.94 -1.52
CA VAL A 33 -6.79 24.30 -0.25
C VAL A 33 -6.23 22.90 -0.49
N ALA A 34 -6.92 22.06 -1.27
CA ALA A 34 -6.45 20.70 -1.58
C ALA A 34 -5.07 20.71 -2.27
N ALA A 35 -4.88 21.59 -3.26
CA ALA A 35 -3.62 21.76 -3.95
C ALA A 35 -2.50 22.22 -3.00
N SER A 36 -2.79 23.14 -2.08
CA SER A 36 -1.82 23.64 -1.09
C SER A 36 -1.45 22.56 -0.06
N LEU A 37 -2.40 21.73 0.35
CA LEU A 37 -2.15 20.66 1.31
C LEU A 37 -1.31 19.53 0.70
N ALA A 38 -1.49 19.22 -0.58
CA ALA A 38 -0.68 18.22 -1.29
C ALA A 38 0.68 18.79 -1.77
N GLY A 39 0.66 19.96 -2.41
CA GLY A 39 1.81 20.61 -3.02
C GLY A 39 2.69 21.42 -2.08
N GLY A 40 2.20 21.68 -0.87
CA GLY A 40 2.89 22.49 0.14
C GLY A 40 2.75 24.00 -0.10
N ILE A 41 3.13 24.78 0.91
CA ILE A 41 3.19 26.24 0.90
C ILE A 41 4.60 26.64 1.30
N ARG A 42 5.28 27.38 0.43
CA ARG A 42 6.65 27.85 0.65
C ARG A 42 6.65 29.10 1.55
N VAL A 43 7.61 29.19 2.47
CA VAL A 43 7.96 30.45 3.14
C VAL A 43 8.47 31.40 2.04
N GLY A 44 8.02 32.66 2.04
CA GLY A 44 8.08 33.58 0.89
C GLY A 44 9.43 33.71 0.16
N PRO A 45 9.44 34.36 -1.03
CA PRO A 45 10.65 34.47 -1.85
C PRO A 45 11.79 35.16 -1.09
N GLY A 46 12.91 34.45 -0.90
CA GLY A 46 14.11 34.97 -0.24
C GLY A 46 14.50 34.24 1.05
N ASP A 47 13.60 33.43 1.62
CA ASP A 47 13.95 32.57 2.74
C ASP A 47 14.96 31.49 2.31
N ARG A 48 15.97 31.28 3.14
CA ARG A 48 17.04 30.31 2.92
C ARG A 48 16.86 29.05 3.76
N GLY A 49 16.01 29.07 4.79
CA GLY A 49 15.86 27.99 5.75
C GLY A 49 17.16 27.66 6.48
N LEU A 50 17.09 26.78 7.49
CA LEU A 50 18.28 26.06 7.97
C LEU A 50 18.40 24.71 7.26
N ASP A 51 17.26 24.12 6.90
CA ASP A 51 17.15 22.96 6.01
C ASP A 51 16.06 23.12 4.93
N ALA A 52 15.83 22.07 4.13
CA ALA A 52 14.85 22.09 3.06
C ALA A 52 13.38 22.14 3.55
N GLN A 53 13.10 21.69 4.78
CA GLN A 53 11.75 21.73 5.37
C GLN A 53 11.40 23.12 5.87
N ASP A 54 12.38 23.87 6.39
CA ASP A 54 12.21 25.27 6.82
C ASP A 54 11.84 26.22 5.67
N LEU A 55 12.01 25.78 4.42
CA LEU A 55 11.55 26.53 3.25
C LEU A 55 10.02 26.47 3.09
N PHE A 56 9.30 25.73 3.93
CA PHE A 56 7.86 25.52 3.79
C PHE A 56 7.09 25.78 5.08
N GLU A 57 6.07 26.63 4.99
CA GLU A 57 5.00 26.73 6.01
C GLU A 57 4.22 25.42 6.10
N ILE A 58 4.00 24.81 4.94
CA ILE A 58 3.39 23.48 4.81
C ILE A 58 4.27 22.67 3.87
N PRO A 59 4.97 21.63 4.34
CA PRO A 59 5.79 20.82 3.45
C PRO A 59 4.97 20.13 2.34
N PRO A 60 5.52 19.89 1.15
CA PRO A 60 4.84 19.08 0.13
C PRO A 60 4.72 17.61 0.56
N LEU A 61 3.77 16.89 -0.03
CA LEU A 61 3.60 15.44 0.12
C LEU A 61 4.02 14.72 -1.17
N PRO A 62 5.33 14.54 -1.42
CA PRO A 62 5.80 13.95 -2.67
C PRO A 62 5.34 12.49 -2.87
N ASN A 63 5.04 11.77 -1.78
CA ASN A 63 4.53 10.40 -1.83
C ASN A 63 3.01 10.33 -1.92
N TRP A 64 2.30 11.45 -2.05
CA TRP A 64 0.84 11.47 -2.13
C TRP A 64 0.30 10.68 -3.33
N CYS A 65 1.08 10.48 -4.39
CA CYS A 65 0.68 9.60 -5.49
C CYS A 65 0.64 8.11 -5.12
N PHE A 66 1.30 7.68 -4.03
CA PHE A 66 1.30 6.30 -3.55
C PHE A 66 0.15 6.04 -2.59
N GLN A 67 -1.07 5.98 -3.14
CA GLN A 67 -2.31 5.84 -2.39
C GLN A 67 -2.48 4.50 -1.68
N ARG A 68 -1.60 3.53 -1.96
CA ARG A 68 -1.58 2.23 -1.28
C ARG A 68 -1.34 2.33 0.22
N ASP A 69 -0.45 3.22 0.63
CA ASP A 69 0.06 3.19 2.00
C ASP A 69 -0.85 3.84 3.04
N PRO A 70 -1.52 4.98 2.80
CA PRO A 70 -2.25 5.70 3.85
C PRO A 70 -3.50 4.99 4.37
N GLN A 71 -4.07 4.07 3.57
CA GLN A 71 -5.35 3.43 3.87
C GLN A 71 -5.43 2.03 3.25
N MET A 72 -6.18 1.14 3.90
CA MET A 72 -6.43 -0.22 3.43
C MET A 72 -7.94 -0.49 3.42
N ILE A 73 -8.44 -1.01 2.30
CA ILE A 73 -9.84 -1.43 2.15
C ILE A 73 -9.93 -2.92 2.39
N LEU A 74 -10.89 -3.34 3.23
CA LEU A 74 -11.20 -4.74 3.50
C LEU A 74 -12.71 -4.91 3.48
N GLY A 75 -13.23 -5.64 2.50
CA GLY A 75 -14.67 -5.73 2.28
C GLY A 75 -15.26 -4.33 2.13
N GLU A 76 -16.24 -4.02 2.96
CA GLU A 76 -16.94 -2.72 2.93
C GLU A 76 -16.28 -1.64 3.79
N GLY A 77 -15.25 -1.97 4.58
CA GLY A 77 -14.68 -1.04 5.54
C GLY A 77 -13.25 -0.59 5.24
N VAL A 78 -12.84 0.47 5.94
CA VAL A 78 -11.51 1.08 5.84
C VAL A 78 -10.72 0.93 7.13
N ILE A 79 -9.42 0.68 6.98
CA ILE A 79 -8.41 0.72 8.02
C ILE A 79 -7.42 1.82 7.63
N PHE A 80 -7.30 2.86 8.46
CA PHE A 80 -6.28 3.89 8.24
C PHE A 80 -4.93 3.44 8.80
N SER A 81 -3.86 3.76 8.07
CA SER A 81 -2.51 3.37 8.44
C SER A 81 -1.97 4.14 9.64
N SER A 82 -1.06 3.51 10.38
CA SER A 82 -0.20 4.22 11.32
C SER A 82 1.19 4.28 10.71
N MET A 83 1.46 5.36 9.97
CA MET A 83 2.70 5.51 9.19
C MET A 83 3.94 5.43 10.09
N ALA A 84 4.97 4.73 9.61
CA ALA A 84 6.22 4.53 10.35
C ALA A 84 7.03 5.83 10.45
N THR A 85 7.01 6.63 9.39
CA THR A 85 7.76 7.88 9.29
C THR A 85 6.85 9.06 9.58
N PRO A 86 7.30 10.06 10.38
CA PRO A 86 6.51 11.26 10.61
C PRO A 86 6.19 12.00 9.31
N ALA A 87 7.10 12.08 8.34
CA ALA A 87 6.87 12.84 7.10
C ALA A 87 5.57 12.47 6.35
N ARG A 88 5.04 11.26 6.54
CA ARG A 88 3.85 10.75 5.83
C ARG A 88 2.56 10.78 6.64
N TRP A 89 2.57 11.24 7.90
CA TRP A 89 1.36 11.22 8.75
C TRP A 89 0.21 12.05 8.17
N ARG A 90 0.54 13.16 7.48
CA ARG A 90 -0.43 14.05 6.84
C ARG A 90 -1.19 13.37 5.70
N GLU A 91 -0.58 12.40 5.01
CA GLU A 91 -1.25 11.61 3.98
C GLU A 91 -2.46 10.87 4.57
N VAL A 92 -2.31 10.28 5.77
CA VAL A 92 -3.41 9.59 6.45
C VAL A 92 -4.50 10.55 6.90
N VAL A 93 -4.14 11.77 7.32
CA VAL A 93 -5.14 12.79 7.69
C VAL A 93 -5.99 13.18 6.49
N LEU A 94 -5.36 13.42 5.33
CA LEU A 94 -6.07 13.75 4.10
C LEU A 94 -7.01 12.60 3.67
N ALA A 95 -6.49 11.37 3.67
CA ALA A 95 -7.27 10.17 3.40
C ALA A 95 -8.48 10.04 4.35
N ARG A 96 -8.25 10.17 5.66
CA ARG A 96 -9.30 10.12 6.69
C ARG A 96 -10.38 11.16 6.45
N THR A 97 -10.00 12.41 6.13
CA THR A 97 -10.96 13.48 5.87
C THR A 97 -11.88 13.16 4.69
N ILE A 98 -11.37 12.50 3.64
CA ILE A 98 -12.22 12.05 2.52
C ILE A 98 -13.29 11.09 3.03
N PHE A 99 -12.88 10.03 3.74
CA PHE A 99 -13.83 9.03 4.27
C PHE A 99 -14.78 9.58 5.34
N GLN A 100 -14.40 10.64 6.04
CA GLN A 100 -15.23 11.22 7.09
C GLN A 100 -16.30 12.17 6.54
N PHE A 101 -16.03 12.88 5.44
CA PHE A 101 -16.86 14.01 5.01
C PHE A 101 -17.33 13.94 3.56
N HIS A 102 -16.70 13.14 2.70
CA HIS A 102 -17.14 13.02 1.31
C HIS A 102 -18.47 12.24 1.25
N PRO A 103 -19.50 12.74 0.53
CA PRO A 103 -20.83 12.12 0.54
C PRO A 103 -20.87 10.65 0.13
N GLU A 104 -19.96 10.22 -0.76
CA GLU A 104 -19.86 8.82 -1.19
C GLU A 104 -19.20 7.91 -0.15
N TYR A 105 -18.40 8.46 0.76
CA TYR A 105 -17.56 7.69 1.67
C TYR A 105 -17.93 7.85 3.15
N GLU A 106 -18.73 8.84 3.53
CA GLU A 106 -19.12 9.10 4.93
C GLU A 106 -19.85 7.92 5.61
N GLN A 107 -20.39 7.00 4.82
CA GLN A 107 -21.08 5.79 5.30
C GLN A 107 -20.16 4.57 5.42
N VAL A 108 -18.91 4.66 4.94
CA VAL A 108 -17.96 3.54 4.97
C VAL A 108 -17.56 3.24 6.42
N PRO A 109 -17.74 2.00 6.91
CA PRO A 109 -17.31 1.61 8.25
C PRO A 109 -15.80 1.78 8.45
N VAL A 110 -15.41 2.54 9.49
CA VAL A 110 -14.01 2.68 9.90
C VAL A 110 -13.69 1.58 10.92
N TYR A 111 -13.00 0.53 10.47
CA TYR A 111 -12.59 -0.58 11.35
C TYR A 111 -11.45 -0.18 12.28
N LEU A 112 -10.55 0.69 11.81
CA LEU A 112 -9.46 1.19 12.63
C LEU A 112 -9.00 2.57 12.17
N ASP A 113 -8.96 3.48 13.14
CA ASP A 113 -8.32 4.79 13.01
C ASP A 113 -7.27 4.92 14.13
N PRO A 114 -5.97 4.83 13.82
CA PRO A 114 -4.91 4.93 14.81
C PRO A 114 -4.51 6.38 15.13
N ILE A 115 -4.99 7.37 14.38
CA ILE A 115 -4.63 8.78 14.55
C ILE A 115 -5.73 9.60 15.24
N HIS A 116 -6.94 9.05 15.40
CA HIS A 116 -7.96 9.63 16.25
C HIS A 116 -7.72 9.28 17.74
N PRO A 117 -7.40 10.26 18.60
CA PRO A 117 -7.25 10.02 20.03
C PRO A 117 -8.61 9.67 20.63
N ARG A 118 -8.73 8.48 21.25
CA ARG A 118 -9.90 8.15 22.07
C ARG A 118 -9.56 8.30 23.55
N PRO A 119 -10.51 8.70 24.43
CA PRO A 119 -10.27 8.82 25.86
C PRO A 119 -9.71 7.54 26.51
N ASP A 120 -10.10 6.38 25.98
CA ASP A 120 -9.66 5.04 26.40
C ASP A 120 -8.41 4.53 25.65
N ARG A 121 -7.94 5.26 24.64
CA ARG A 121 -6.82 4.88 23.77
C ARG A 121 -5.95 6.10 23.42
N PRO A 122 -5.12 6.58 24.37
CA PRO A 122 -4.18 7.67 24.08
C PRO A 122 -3.20 7.25 22.98
N LEU A 123 -2.77 8.22 22.16
CA LEU A 123 -1.76 7.99 21.13
C LEU A 123 -0.47 7.49 21.79
N PRO A 124 -0.02 6.25 21.51
CA PRO A 124 1.18 5.72 22.13
C PRO A 124 2.40 6.42 21.56
N LEU A 125 3.03 7.28 22.36
CA LEU A 125 4.32 7.91 22.06
C LEU A 125 5.46 6.91 22.37
N GLY A 126 6.52 6.91 21.54
CA GLY A 126 7.76 6.13 21.78
C GLY A 126 7.90 4.80 21.03
N LEU A 127 8.90 3.99 21.41
CA LEU A 127 9.36 2.79 20.68
C LEU A 127 8.30 1.69 20.47
N ARG A 128 7.18 1.75 21.19
CA ARG A 128 6.08 0.79 21.08
C ARG A 128 4.87 1.32 20.32
N ARG A 129 4.96 2.50 19.69
CA ARG A 129 3.93 3.01 18.79
C ARG A 129 3.63 1.95 17.72
N PRO A 130 2.36 1.57 17.51
CA PRO A 130 2.00 0.67 16.42
C PRO A 130 2.32 1.35 15.09
N SER A 131 2.94 0.59 14.20
CA SER A 131 3.22 1.02 12.84
C SER A 131 2.73 -0.06 11.89
N PHE A 132 1.99 0.32 10.87
CA PHE A 132 1.52 -0.52 9.79
C PHE A 132 1.09 0.35 8.60
N GLU A 133 1.45 -0.07 7.40
CA GLU A 133 1.20 0.66 6.14
C GLU A 133 0.57 -0.30 5.12
N GLY A 134 -0.20 0.23 4.17
CA GLY A 134 -0.98 -0.60 3.26
C GLY A 134 -0.18 -1.44 2.27
N GLY A 135 1.07 -1.07 1.94
CA GLY A 135 1.96 -1.94 1.14
C GLY A 135 2.26 -3.30 1.79
N ASP A 136 2.10 -3.42 3.12
CA ASP A 136 2.25 -4.70 3.81
C ASP A 136 0.96 -5.52 3.86
N PHE A 137 -0.19 -4.95 3.50
CA PHE A 137 -1.51 -5.55 3.69
C PHE A 137 -2.09 -6.06 2.37
N LEU A 138 -2.12 -7.38 2.20
CA LEU A 138 -2.68 -8.03 1.01
C LEU A 138 -3.91 -8.86 1.37
N VAL A 139 -5.05 -8.51 0.80
CA VAL A 139 -6.27 -9.32 0.88
C VAL A 139 -6.18 -10.42 -0.19
N LEU A 140 -6.00 -11.67 0.23
CA LEU A 140 -5.80 -12.80 -0.69
C LEU A 140 -7.11 -13.53 -1.00
N SER A 141 -8.04 -13.53 -0.04
CA SER A 141 -9.40 -14.02 -0.18
C SER A 141 -10.26 -13.41 0.95
N ARG A 142 -11.55 -13.75 0.98
CA ARG A 142 -12.42 -13.41 2.11
C ARG A 142 -11.90 -13.94 3.45
N ASP A 143 -11.27 -15.12 3.45
CA ASP A 143 -10.82 -15.78 4.69
C ASP A 143 -9.34 -15.54 5.03
N VAL A 144 -8.52 -15.05 4.09
CA VAL A 144 -7.07 -15.00 4.23
C VAL A 144 -6.53 -13.62 3.88
N VAL A 145 -5.90 -12.98 4.87
CA VAL A 145 -5.13 -11.74 4.70
C VAL A 145 -3.66 -12.04 4.96
N ALA A 146 -2.77 -11.56 4.10
CA ALA A 146 -1.34 -11.55 4.35
C ALA A 146 -0.89 -10.17 4.85
N LEU A 147 0.00 -10.18 5.84
CA LEU A 147 0.54 -8.97 6.47
C LEU A 147 2.06 -9.06 6.58
N GLY A 148 2.77 -8.10 6.00
CA GLY A 148 4.20 -7.96 6.16
C GLY A 148 4.59 -7.59 7.59
N PHE A 149 5.61 -8.24 8.14
CA PHE A 149 6.39 -7.73 9.27
C PHE A 149 7.70 -7.17 8.69
N SER A 150 7.79 -5.85 8.62
CA SER A 150 8.72 -5.12 7.75
C SER A 150 9.37 -3.93 8.48
N GLU A 151 10.10 -3.07 7.75
CA GLU A 151 10.56 -1.78 8.29
C GLU A 151 9.41 -0.81 8.59
N ARG A 152 8.25 -1.01 7.97
CA ARG A 152 7.07 -0.13 8.05
C ARG A 152 5.97 -0.70 8.94
N THR A 153 5.90 -2.02 9.06
CA THR A 153 4.91 -2.71 9.89
C THR A 153 5.57 -3.46 11.03
N ASN A 154 5.27 -3.06 12.27
CA ASN A 154 5.92 -3.59 13.47
C ASN A 154 5.04 -4.56 14.26
N ARG A 155 5.63 -5.25 15.23
CA ARG A 155 4.93 -6.24 16.08
C ARG A 155 3.72 -5.66 16.80
N THR A 156 3.76 -4.40 17.24
CA THR A 156 2.63 -3.78 17.92
C THR A 156 1.49 -3.49 16.94
N GLY A 157 1.80 -3.02 15.73
CA GLY A 157 0.85 -2.84 14.64
C GLY A 157 0.17 -4.16 14.24
N ILE A 158 0.94 -5.24 14.10
CA ILE A 158 0.40 -6.58 13.80
C ILE A 158 -0.61 -7.03 14.87
N ARG A 159 -0.30 -6.86 16.16
CA ARG A 159 -1.24 -7.22 17.23
C ARG A 159 -2.50 -6.37 17.21
N GLN A 160 -2.37 -5.09 16.89
CA GLN A 160 -3.50 -4.17 16.77
C GLN A 160 -4.40 -4.58 15.61
N LEU A 161 -3.83 -4.81 14.43
CA LEU A 161 -4.55 -5.29 13.25
C LEU A 161 -5.20 -6.65 13.52
N ALA A 162 -4.49 -7.61 14.10
CA ALA A 162 -5.08 -8.92 14.43
C ALA A 162 -6.32 -8.80 15.33
N ARG A 163 -6.28 -7.93 16.36
CA ARG A 163 -7.46 -7.69 17.23
C ARG A 163 -8.59 -6.99 16.49
N THR A 164 -8.27 -6.00 15.65
CA THR A 164 -9.27 -5.33 14.81
C THR A 164 -9.94 -6.33 13.89
N LEU A 165 -9.17 -7.10 13.12
CA LEU A 165 -9.67 -8.07 12.15
C LEU A 165 -10.52 -9.17 12.82
N ALA A 166 -10.07 -9.69 13.97
CA ALA A 166 -10.83 -10.67 14.75
C ALA A 166 -12.18 -10.14 15.26
N GLY A 167 -12.32 -8.82 15.40
CA GLY A 167 -13.55 -8.16 15.82
C GLY A 167 -14.54 -7.85 14.69
N ILE A 168 -14.15 -8.03 13.42
CA ILE A 168 -15.01 -7.77 12.27
C ILE A 168 -15.98 -8.96 12.08
N PRO A 169 -17.30 -8.76 12.19
CA PRO A 169 -18.26 -9.83 11.90
C PRO A 169 -18.12 -10.32 10.45
N GLY A 170 -17.97 -11.62 10.26
CA GLY A 170 -17.72 -12.19 8.92
C GLY A 170 -16.37 -11.81 8.30
N GLY A 171 -15.46 -11.23 9.09
CA GLY A 171 -14.10 -10.90 8.66
C GLY A 171 -13.22 -12.13 8.42
N PRO A 172 -11.96 -11.91 8.01
CA PRO A 172 -11.06 -12.99 7.66
C PRO A 172 -10.76 -13.89 8.86
N ARG A 173 -10.57 -15.18 8.59
CA ARG A 173 -10.19 -16.17 9.61
C ARG A 173 -8.69 -16.20 9.85
N TRP A 174 -7.88 -16.07 8.80
CA TRP A 174 -6.44 -16.29 8.86
C TRP A 174 -5.68 -14.99 8.56
N LEU A 175 -4.79 -14.63 9.48
CA LEU A 175 -3.78 -13.60 9.25
C LEU A 175 -2.41 -14.24 9.07
N MET A 176 -1.87 -14.11 7.87
CA MET A 176 -0.62 -14.71 7.41
C MET A 176 0.51 -13.68 7.53
N VAL A 177 1.29 -13.75 8.60
CA VAL A 177 2.33 -12.76 8.91
C VAL A 177 3.66 -13.15 8.28
N ILE A 178 4.10 -12.39 7.29
CA ILE A 178 5.32 -12.65 6.49
C ILE A 178 6.42 -11.71 6.96
N GLY A 179 7.41 -12.23 7.68
CA GLY A 179 8.54 -11.44 8.20
C GLY A 179 9.63 -11.27 7.16
N ILE A 180 9.76 -10.05 6.65
CA ILE A 180 10.67 -9.65 5.60
C ILE A 180 11.98 -9.16 6.23
N PRO A 181 13.17 -9.61 5.76
CA PRO A 181 14.43 -9.16 6.34
C PRO A 181 14.63 -7.64 6.20
N HIS A 182 15.07 -6.95 7.25
CA HIS A 182 15.31 -5.50 7.18
C HIS A 182 16.47 -5.16 6.23
N ARG A 183 16.13 -4.63 5.05
CA ARG A 183 17.06 -4.17 4.02
C ARG A 183 16.44 -2.95 3.34
N ARG A 184 17.27 -1.95 3.02
CA ARG A 184 16.85 -0.76 2.23
C ARG A 184 16.26 -1.06 0.85
N ALA A 185 16.43 -2.28 0.33
CA ALA A 185 16.00 -2.66 -1.00
C ALA A 185 14.49 -2.99 -1.10
N TYR A 186 13.81 -3.21 0.02
CA TYR A 186 12.37 -3.51 0.05
C TYR A 186 11.77 -3.11 1.39
N MET A 187 10.69 -2.31 1.34
CA MET A 187 10.11 -1.66 2.52
C MET A 187 8.83 -2.35 2.99
N HIS A 188 8.13 -3.05 2.07
CA HIS A 188 6.82 -3.67 2.29
C HIS A 188 6.69 -5.03 1.60
N LEU A 189 5.66 -5.80 1.97
CA LEU A 189 5.34 -7.10 1.36
C LEU A 189 5.03 -7.02 -0.13
N ASP A 190 4.24 -6.05 -0.57
CA ASP A 190 3.87 -5.91 -1.97
C ASP A 190 5.05 -5.60 -2.91
N THR A 191 6.18 -5.11 -2.36
CA THR A 191 7.40 -4.91 -3.13
C THR A 191 8.11 -6.22 -3.45
N VAL A 192 7.82 -7.31 -2.73
CA VAL A 192 8.47 -8.62 -2.91
C VAL A 192 7.50 -9.74 -3.31
N MET A 193 6.18 -9.52 -3.19
CA MET A 193 5.15 -10.48 -3.59
C MET A 193 3.83 -9.78 -3.92
N THR A 194 3.26 -10.04 -5.09
CA THR A 194 1.90 -9.62 -5.45
C THR A 194 1.12 -10.75 -6.14
N PRO A 195 -0.14 -11.02 -5.74
CA PRO A 195 -1.04 -11.87 -6.54
C PRO A 195 -1.33 -11.21 -7.89
N ILE A 196 -1.27 -12.00 -8.97
CA ILE A 196 -1.46 -11.52 -10.35
C ILE A 196 -2.56 -12.27 -11.11
N ASP A 197 -3.02 -13.40 -10.57
CA ASP A 197 -4.11 -14.23 -11.06
C ASP A 197 -4.65 -15.07 -9.88
N HIS A 198 -5.73 -15.82 -10.07
CA HIS A 198 -6.29 -16.72 -9.04
C HIS A 198 -5.26 -17.73 -8.52
N ASN A 199 -4.36 -18.19 -9.38
CA ASN A 199 -3.37 -19.22 -9.07
C ASN A 199 -1.93 -18.79 -9.32
N ALA A 200 -1.65 -17.49 -9.46
CA ALA A 200 -0.30 -17.01 -9.76
C ALA A 200 0.06 -15.76 -8.96
N CYS A 201 1.33 -15.65 -8.61
CA CYS A 201 1.89 -14.46 -7.96
C CYS A 201 3.23 -14.09 -8.58
N LEU A 202 3.52 -12.81 -8.63
CA LEU A 202 4.85 -12.29 -8.93
C LEU A 202 5.63 -12.25 -7.63
N VAL A 203 6.86 -12.80 -7.62
CA VAL A 203 7.66 -12.89 -6.40
C VAL A 203 9.10 -12.46 -6.64
N PHE A 204 9.69 -11.81 -5.64
CA PHE A 204 11.12 -11.63 -5.54
C PHE A 204 11.75 -12.92 -4.99
N PRO A 205 12.46 -13.70 -5.83
CA PRO A 205 12.83 -15.06 -5.48
C PRO A 205 13.72 -15.17 -4.22
N PRO A 206 14.70 -14.28 -3.99
CA PRO A 206 15.57 -14.36 -2.82
C PRO A 206 14.86 -14.26 -1.46
N VAL A 207 13.66 -13.68 -1.41
CA VAL A 207 12.89 -13.45 -0.18
C VAL A 207 11.74 -14.44 -0.04
N ILE A 208 11.00 -14.75 -1.10
CA ILE A 208 9.76 -15.53 -0.99
C ILE A 208 9.99 -17.04 -1.12
N LEU A 209 10.98 -17.47 -1.91
CA LEU A 209 11.22 -18.90 -2.12
C LEU A 209 12.00 -19.52 -0.95
N ASP A 210 11.70 -20.78 -0.63
CA ASP A 210 12.30 -21.52 0.50
C ASP A 210 13.83 -21.58 0.41
N GLN A 211 14.38 -21.66 -0.81
CA GLN A 211 15.83 -21.71 -1.08
C GLN A 211 16.48 -20.33 -1.24
N GLY A 212 15.71 -19.25 -1.04
CA GLY A 212 16.21 -17.89 -1.14
C GLY A 212 17.23 -17.56 -0.04
N PRO A 213 18.34 -16.87 -0.37
CA PRO A 213 19.36 -16.51 0.61
C PRO A 213 18.84 -15.52 1.69
N GLN A 214 17.69 -14.89 1.44
CA GLN A 214 17.06 -13.90 2.31
C GLN A 214 15.62 -14.30 2.64
N ARG A 215 15.36 -15.62 2.73
CA ARG A 215 14.01 -16.16 2.91
C ARG A 215 13.25 -15.48 4.06
N ALA A 216 12.02 -15.09 3.79
CA ALA A 216 11.11 -14.53 4.76
C ALA A 216 10.73 -15.58 5.81
N THR A 217 10.44 -15.10 7.01
CA THR A 217 9.80 -15.92 8.05
C THR A 217 8.29 -15.93 7.84
N MET A 218 7.63 -16.99 8.27
CA MET A 218 6.18 -17.13 8.11
C MET A 218 5.53 -17.51 9.44
N HIS A 219 4.50 -16.77 9.82
CA HIS A 219 3.65 -17.07 10.96
C HIS A 219 2.18 -16.97 10.57
N GLU A 220 1.33 -17.63 11.34
CA GLU A 220 -0.10 -17.64 11.15
C GLU A 220 -0.80 -17.31 12.46
N ILE A 221 -1.86 -16.51 12.39
CA ILE A 221 -2.77 -16.22 13.49
C ILE A 221 -4.19 -16.67 13.06
N ASP A 222 -4.82 -17.52 13.87
CA ASP A 222 -6.25 -17.82 13.76
C ASP A 222 -7.02 -16.69 14.46
N LEU A 223 -7.71 -15.85 13.68
CA LEU A 223 -8.45 -14.70 14.17
C LEU A 223 -9.74 -15.08 14.90
N GLN A 224 -10.20 -16.33 14.77
CA GLN A 224 -11.35 -16.86 15.52
C GLN A 224 -10.93 -17.52 16.84
N SER A 225 -9.63 -17.69 17.07
CA SER A 225 -9.10 -18.19 18.34
C SER A 225 -9.23 -17.13 19.45
N LYS A 226 -9.52 -17.58 20.67
CA LYS A 226 -9.42 -16.73 21.88
C LYS A 226 -8.00 -16.20 22.12
N ASP A 227 -7.01 -16.92 21.60
CA ASP A 227 -5.60 -16.62 21.74
C ASP A 227 -4.98 -16.32 20.38
N LEU A 228 -4.73 -15.03 20.13
CA LEU A 228 -4.19 -14.51 18.87
C LEU A 228 -2.65 -14.57 18.80
N ARG A 229 -2.03 -15.58 19.44
CA ARG A 229 -0.58 -15.77 19.36
C ARG A 229 -0.17 -16.31 17.98
N PRO A 230 0.84 -15.70 17.32
CA PRO A 230 1.36 -16.22 16.06
C PRO A 230 1.99 -17.60 16.22
N SER A 231 1.65 -18.52 15.33
CA SER A 231 2.26 -19.84 15.21
C SER A 231 3.21 -19.88 14.01
N PRO A 232 4.46 -20.37 14.14
CA PRO A 232 5.39 -20.43 13.02
C PRO A 232 4.94 -21.45 11.97
N LYS A 233 5.18 -21.16 10.69
CA LYS A 233 4.94 -22.06 9.55
C LYS A 233 6.18 -22.14 8.66
N SER A 234 6.22 -23.18 7.83
CA SER A 234 7.33 -23.42 6.89
C SER A 234 6.98 -22.91 5.50
N GLY A 235 7.76 -21.93 5.01
CA GLY A 235 7.64 -21.37 3.66
C GLY A 235 6.40 -20.51 3.46
N VAL A 236 6.55 -19.40 2.73
CA VAL A 236 5.44 -18.46 2.47
C VAL A 236 4.36 -19.13 1.61
N LEU A 237 4.72 -19.56 0.39
CA LEU A 237 3.77 -20.14 -0.56
C LEU A 237 3.15 -21.45 -0.05
N ARG A 238 3.92 -22.25 0.68
CA ARG A 238 3.44 -23.51 1.28
C ARG A 238 2.40 -23.25 2.37
N ALA A 239 2.63 -22.26 3.23
CA ALA A 239 1.67 -21.90 4.27
C ALA A 239 0.38 -21.29 3.67
N LEU A 240 0.51 -20.46 2.63
CA LEU A 240 -0.64 -19.94 1.88
C LEU A 240 -1.45 -21.07 1.21
N LYS A 241 -0.78 -22.01 0.55
CA LYS A 241 -1.41 -23.19 -0.07
C LYS A 241 -2.16 -24.04 0.96
N ALA A 242 -1.63 -24.20 2.16
CA ALA A 242 -2.31 -24.90 3.26
C ALA A 242 -3.61 -24.21 3.72
N ARG A 243 -3.83 -22.94 3.32
CA ARG A 243 -5.05 -22.16 3.53
C ARG A 243 -5.88 -21.95 2.25
N GLY A 244 -5.64 -22.76 1.22
CA GLY A 244 -6.40 -22.73 -0.03
C GLY A 244 -5.92 -21.68 -1.03
N ILE A 245 -4.83 -20.97 -0.74
CA ILE A 245 -4.24 -19.97 -1.65
C ILE A 245 -3.06 -20.61 -2.39
N ASP A 246 -3.34 -21.31 -3.49
CA ASP A 246 -2.34 -22.02 -4.29
C ASP A 246 -1.79 -21.13 -5.40
N LEU A 247 -0.69 -20.41 -5.10
CA LEU A 247 -0.07 -19.45 -6.00
C LEU A 247 1.21 -20.01 -6.61
N GLU A 248 1.23 -20.14 -7.94
CA GLU A 248 2.42 -20.43 -8.72
C GLU A 248 3.30 -19.17 -8.82
N PRO A 249 4.59 -19.24 -8.47
CA PRO A 249 5.46 -18.07 -8.52
C PRO A 249 5.97 -17.77 -9.93
N VAL A 250 5.85 -16.51 -10.33
CA VAL A 250 6.55 -15.89 -11.47
C VAL A 250 7.69 -15.03 -10.93
N LEU A 251 8.90 -15.28 -11.42
CA LEU A 251 10.11 -14.73 -10.81
C LEU A 251 10.41 -13.32 -11.33
N CYS A 252 10.35 -12.31 -10.46
CA CYS A 252 10.83 -10.97 -10.74
C CYS A 252 12.30 -11.00 -11.17
N GLY A 253 12.61 -10.46 -12.34
CA GLY A 253 13.94 -10.47 -12.93
C GLY A 253 14.39 -11.82 -13.52
N GLY A 254 13.52 -12.82 -13.56
CA GLY A 254 13.82 -14.15 -14.12
C GLY A 254 14.72 -15.01 -13.22
N THR A 255 15.62 -15.79 -13.81
CA THR A 255 16.48 -16.76 -13.10
C THR A 255 17.89 -16.23 -12.80
N ASP A 256 18.30 -15.11 -13.41
CA ASP A 256 19.61 -14.50 -13.18
C ASP A 256 19.58 -13.61 -11.92
N PRO A 257 20.36 -13.92 -10.87
CA PRO A 257 20.39 -13.13 -9.64
C PRO A 257 20.68 -11.64 -9.86
N LEU A 258 21.51 -11.28 -10.84
CA LEU A 258 21.79 -9.87 -11.11
C LEU A 258 20.55 -9.14 -11.61
N GLN A 259 19.81 -9.78 -12.52
CA GLN A 259 18.56 -9.23 -13.07
C GLN A 259 17.45 -9.19 -12.03
N GLN A 260 17.36 -10.21 -11.16
CA GLN A 260 16.47 -10.19 -9.99
C GLN A 260 16.71 -8.96 -9.12
N GLN A 261 17.96 -8.64 -8.77
CA GLN A 261 18.27 -7.46 -7.96
C GLN A 261 17.94 -6.15 -8.69
N ARG A 262 18.27 -6.06 -9.99
CA ARG A 262 18.01 -4.86 -10.79
C ARG A 262 16.53 -4.56 -10.93
N GLU A 263 15.71 -5.56 -11.22
CA GLU A 263 14.28 -5.35 -11.42
C GLU A 263 13.52 -5.26 -10.09
N GLN A 264 14.01 -5.91 -9.03
CA GLN A 264 13.51 -5.66 -7.67
C GLN A 264 13.66 -4.19 -7.27
N TRP A 265 14.79 -3.56 -7.61
CA TRP A 265 15.03 -2.14 -7.32
C TRP A 265 14.04 -1.19 -8.01
N THR A 266 13.45 -1.65 -9.11
CA THR A 266 12.45 -0.92 -9.90
C THR A 266 11.05 -1.54 -9.74
N ASP A 267 10.81 -2.16 -8.58
CA ASP A 267 9.51 -2.69 -8.17
C ASP A 267 8.95 -3.75 -9.14
N GLY A 268 9.84 -4.59 -9.64
CA GLY A 268 9.52 -5.67 -10.57
C GLY A 268 8.56 -6.71 -10.01
N ALA A 269 8.45 -6.87 -8.68
CA ALA A 269 7.46 -7.76 -8.06
C ALA A 269 6.15 -7.05 -7.63
N ASN A 270 6.01 -5.75 -7.91
CA ASN A 270 4.88 -4.91 -7.48
C ASN A 270 3.89 -4.67 -8.63
N ALA A 271 3.17 -5.72 -9.04
CA ALA A 271 2.19 -5.63 -10.11
C ALA A 271 0.81 -5.22 -9.57
N PHE A 272 0.08 -4.41 -10.34
CA PHE A 272 -1.34 -4.17 -10.07
C PHE A 272 -2.20 -5.04 -10.96
N ALA A 273 -3.11 -5.84 -10.38
CA ALA A 273 -4.07 -6.63 -11.11
C ALA A 273 -5.36 -5.83 -11.35
N LEU A 274 -5.71 -5.59 -12.61
CA LEU A 274 -6.98 -4.99 -13.03
C LEU A 274 -8.11 -6.02 -12.91
N ALA A 275 -7.87 -7.22 -13.43
CA ALA A 275 -8.71 -8.40 -13.33
C ALA A 275 -7.80 -9.64 -13.11
N PRO A 276 -8.34 -10.82 -12.77
CA PRO A 276 -7.53 -12.04 -12.70
C PRO A 276 -6.77 -12.28 -14.01
N GLY A 277 -5.44 -12.32 -13.94
CA GLY A 277 -4.58 -12.50 -15.12
C GLY A 277 -4.35 -11.24 -15.96
N VAL A 278 -5.05 -10.13 -15.71
CA VAL A 278 -4.80 -8.84 -16.39
C VAL A 278 -4.08 -7.91 -15.43
N ILE A 279 -2.79 -7.67 -15.68
CA ILE A 279 -1.93 -6.92 -14.76
C ILE A 279 -1.19 -5.79 -15.47
N THR A 280 -0.74 -4.82 -14.68
CA THR A 280 0.21 -3.78 -15.12
C THR A 280 1.52 -3.88 -14.36
N ILE A 281 2.64 -3.79 -15.08
CA ILE A 281 3.99 -3.60 -14.52
C ILE A 281 4.70 -2.48 -15.28
N TYR A 282 5.86 -2.04 -14.78
CA TYR A 282 6.68 -1.07 -15.51
C TYR A 282 7.38 -1.67 -16.74
N ASP A 283 7.40 -0.89 -17.83
CA ASP A 283 8.06 -1.20 -19.10
C ASP A 283 9.57 -1.49 -19.00
N ARG A 284 10.23 -1.02 -17.94
CA ARG A 284 11.66 -1.26 -17.70
C ARG A 284 11.99 -2.64 -17.13
N ASN A 285 11.01 -3.36 -16.60
CA ASN A 285 11.18 -4.67 -15.96
C ASN A 285 11.10 -5.80 -17.00
N LEU A 286 12.02 -5.77 -17.96
CA LEU A 286 11.99 -6.60 -19.16
C LEU A 286 12.10 -8.10 -18.86
N ARG A 287 12.92 -8.52 -17.89
CA ARG A 287 13.07 -9.95 -17.55
C ARG A 287 11.88 -10.48 -16.79
N THR A 288 11.22 -9.64 -16.00
CA THR A 288 9.94 -9.96 -15.39
C THR A 288 8.87 -10.13 -16.47
N ALA A 289 8.81 -9.23 -17.46
CA ALA A 289 7.93 -9.37 -18.60
C ALA A 289 8.21 -10.65 -19.41
N ASP A 290 9.49 -10.97 -19.66
CA ASP A 290 9.90 -12.23 -20.30
C ASP A 290 9.43 -13.46 -19.49
N ALA A 291 9.52 -13.40 -18.15
CA ALA A 291 9.08 -14.48 -17.26
C ALA A 291 7.55 -14.64 -17.27
N LEU A 292 6.80 -13.54 -17.28
CA LEU A 292 5.34 -13.53 -17.43
C LEU A 292 4.91 -14.09 -18.79
N SER A 293 5.61 -13.71 -19.87
CA SER A 293 5.33 -14.23 -21.22
C SER A 293 5.50 -15.75 -21.28
N LYS A 294 6.56 -16.30 -20.67
CA LYS A 294 6.76 -17.76 -20.54
C LYS A 294 5.67 -18.46 -19.72
N LYS A 295 4.89 -17.71 -18.92
CA LYS A 295 3.75 -18.18 -18.13
C LYS A 295 2.40 -17.92 -18.81
N GLY A 296 2.42 -17.56 -20.09
CA GLY A 296 1.24 -17.41 -20.93
C GLY A 296 0.61 -16.02 -20.89
N PHE A 297 1.26 -15.02 -20.28
CA PHE A 297 0.77 -13.65 -20.36
C PHE A 297 1.13 -13.04 -21.73
N ARG A 298 0.13 -12.51 -22.44
CA ARG A 298 0.38 -11.61 -23.57
C ARG A 298 0.97 -10.31 -23.04
N VAL A 299 2.16 -9.93 -23.49
CA VAL A 299 2.82 -8.69 -23.06
C VAL A 299 2.55 -7.60 -24.09
N ILE A 300 1.92 -6.50 -23.67
CA ILE A 300 1.58 -5.34 -24.52
C ILE A 300 2.01 -4.04 -23.85
N ARG A 301 2.08 -2.94 -24.60
CA ARG A 301 2.32 -1.61 -24.03
C ARG A 301 1.01 -0.89 -23.77
N ALA A 302 0.96 -0.09 -22.71
CA ALA A 302 -0.18 0.78 -22.44
C ALA A 302 -0.48 1.73 -23.60
N GLU A 303 0.56 2.22 -24.29
CA GLU A 303 0.44 3.07 -25.48
C GLU A 303 -0.34 2.39 -26.62
N ASP A 304 -0.18 1.08 -26.80
CA ASP A 304 -0.91 0.34 -27.84
C ASP A 304 -2.39 0.19 -27.48
N VAL A 305 -2.72 0.04 -26.20
CA VAL A 305 -4.11 0.03 -25.70
C VAL A 305 -4.75 1.39 -25.91
N LEU A 306 -4.08 2.47 -25.49
CA LEU A 306 -4.58 3.85 -25.63
C LEU A 306 -4.75 4.28 -27.09
N ALA A 307 -3.94 3.74 -28.00
CA ALA A 307 -4.03 4.00 -29.43
C ALA A 307 -5.04 3.09 -30.17
N GLY A 308 -5.73 2.18 -29.47
CA GLY A 308 -6.66 1.22 -30.07
C GLY A 308 -5.99 0.14 -30.94
N LYS A 309 -4.68 -0.09 -30.77
CA LYS A 309 -3.92 -1.13 -31.49
C LYS A 309 -4.00 -2.49 -30.78
N ALA A 310 -4.34 -2.49 -29.51
CA ALA A 310 -4.56 -3.68 -28.69
C ALA A 310 -5.80 -3.48 -27.83
N GLU A 311 -6.62 -4.51 -27.72
CA GLU A 311 -7.77 -4.53 -26.81
C GLU A 311 -7.48 -5.42 -25.61
N VAL A 312 -8.07 -5.07 -24.47
CA VAL A 312 -8.02 -5.82 -23.21
C VAL A 312 -9.44 -5.89 -22.68
N ASP A 313 -10.02 -7.08 -22.70
CA ASP A 313 -11.33 -7.37 -22.13
C ASP A 313 -11.16 -7.74 -20.66
N LEU A 314 -11.84 -7.04 -19.76
CA LEU A 314 -11.81 -7.32 -18.32
C LEU A 314 -12.91 -8.29 -17.88
N ASP A 315 -13.97 -8.44 -18.69
CA ASP A 315 -15.11 -9.32 -18.42
C ASP A 315 -14.81 -10.76 -18.83
N ASN A 316 -14.00 -10.94 -19.89
CA ASN A 316 -13.47 -12.23 -20.31
C ASN A 316 -11.94 -12.17 -20.46
N PRO A 317 -11.20 -12.07 -19.34
CA PRO A 317 -9.79 -11.76 -19.36
C PRO A 317 -8.96 -12.91 -19.93
N GLU A 318 -8.18 -12.63 -20.97
CA GLU A 318 -6.98 -13.41 -21.26
C GLU A 318 -5.82 -12.90 -20.40
N ARG A 319 -4.90 -13.79 -20.05
CA ARG A 319 -3.69 -13.40 -19.30
C ARG A 319 -2.91 -12.34 -20.07
N THR A 320 -2.88 -11.12 -19.55
CA THR A 320 -2.30 -9.95 -20.21
C THR A 320 -1.46 -9.16 -19.22
N CYS A 321 -0.23 -8.84 -19.62
CA CYS A 321 0.67 -7.95 -18.91
C CYS A 321 0.82 -6.65 -19.71
N ILE A 322 0.32 -5.56 -19.13
CA ILE A 322 0.38 -4.22 -19.71
C ILE A 322 1.61 -3.50 -19.15
N LEU A 323 2.54 -3.15 -20.02
CA LEU A 323 3.73 -2.39 -19.70
C LEU A 323 3.40 -0.90 -19.69
N VAL A 324 3.52 -0.27 -18.52
CA VAL A 324 3.29 1.18 -18.35
C VAL A 324 4.62 1.95 -18.35
N PRO A 325 4.70 3.13 -18.99
CA PRO A 325 5.91 3.94 -18.99
C PRO A 325 6.38 4.30 -17.58
N SER A 326 7.69 4.20 -17.30
CA SER A 326 8.19 4.25 -15.92
C SER A 326 9.40 5.16 -15.69
N HIS A 327 9.79 5.98 -16.66
CA HIS A 327 11.02 6.78 -16.65
C HIS A 327 11.18 7.74 -15.45
N GLU A 328 10.11 8.42 -15.01
CA GLU A 328 10.14 9.28 -13.81
C GLU A 328 9.67 8.53 -12.56
N ILE A 329 8.48 7.92 -12.59
CA ILE A 329 7.82 7.42 -11.39
C ILE A 329 8.57 6.26 -10.71
N SER A 330 9.29 5.42 -11.48
CA SER A 330 10.08 4.33 -10.90
C SER A 330 11.29 4.81 -10.08
N ARG A 331 11.68 6.09 -10.17
CA ARG A 331 12.74 6.66 -9.32
C ARG A 331 12.32 6.73 -7.86
N ALA A 332 11.02 6.76 -7.59
CA ALA A 332 10.45 6.85 -6.25
C ALA A 332 10.31 5.48 -5.54
N ARG A 333 10.74 4.37 -6.17
CA ARG A 333 10.72 3.01 -5.59
C ARG A 333 9.32 2.55 -5.16
N GLY A 334 8.37 2.70 -6.07
CA GLY A 334 7.05 2.09 -5.96
C GLY A 334 6.55 1.67 -7.34
N GLY A 335 5.91 0.50 -7.43
CA GLY A 335 5.31 -0.02 -8.66
C GLY A 335 3.87 0.43 -8.88
N PRO A 336 3.20 -0.08 -9.94
CA PRO A 336 1.78 0.18 -10.16
C PRO A 336 0.87 -0.17 -8.98
N HIS A 337 1.20 -1.18 -8.16
CA HIS A 337 0.40 -1.53 -6.99
C HIS A 337 0.49 -0.47 -5.88
N CYS A 338 1.66 0.16 -5.71
CA CYS A 338 1.85 1.27 -4.77
C CYS A 338 1.06 2.54 -5.18
N LEU A 339 0.89 2.76 -6.49
CA LEU A 339 0.17 3.92 -7.05
C LEU A 339 -1.36 3.81 -6.97
N THR A 340 -1.87 2.67 -6.53
CA THR A 340 -3.30 2.34 -6.60
C THR A 340 -3.84 1.96 -5.23
N GLN A 341 -5.12 2.24 -5.02
CA GLN A 341 -5.88 1.75 -3.88
C GLN A 341 -7.27 1.34 -4.35
N PRO A 342 -7.52 0.04 -4.58
CA PRO A 342 -8.86 -0.46 -4.89
C PRO A 342 -9.83 -0.07 -3.78
N LEU A 343 -10.91 0.62 -4.17
CA LEU A 343 -12.04 0.92 -3.30
C LEU A 343 -13.11 -0.16 -3.39
N THR A 344 -13.24 -0.77 -4.57
CA THR A 344 -14.15 -1.88 -4.84
C THR A 344 -13.45 -2.88 -5.76
N ARG A 345 -13.69 -4.16 -5.51
CA ARG A 345 -13.40 -5.27 -6.41
C ARG A 345 -14.57 -6.22 -6.34
N ASP A 346 -14.88 -6.86 -7.47
CA ASP A 346 -15.90 -7.90 -7.49
C ASP A 346 -15.50 -9.06 -6.59
N ASP A 347 -16.52 -9.72 -6.05
CA ASP A 347 -16.29 -10.94 -5.28
C ASP A 347 -15.72 -12.04 -6.18
N PRO A 348 -14.75 -12.83 -5.68
CA PRO A 348 -14.15 -13.92 -6.42
C PRO A 348 -15.10 -15.09 -6.68
#